data_AF-A0A7Y0XGG7-F1
#
_entry.id   AF-A0A7Y0XGG7-F1
#
_cell.length_a   1.000
_cell.length_b   1.000
_cell.length_c   1.000
_cell.angle_alpha   90.00
_cell.angle_beta   90.00
_cell.angle_gamma   90.00
#
_symmetry.space_group_name_H-M   'P 1'
#
loop_
_entity.id
_entity.type
_entity.pdbx_description
1 polymer ?
#
loop_
_entity_poly.entity_id
_entity_poly.type
_entity_poly.pdbx_seq_one_letter_code
_entity_poly.pdbx_strand_id
1 'polypeptide(L)'
;ACLAINMIPGPDVIYIVSNTMKGKLSAGLKAALGLGIGYFFHTLAACLGLSAIILSSALAFSVVKWLGAAYLVYLGVQSLLSMWRGESKIVENKNVDNN
;
A
#
# COMPACT_ATOMS: atom_id res chain seq x y z
N ALA A 1 4.60 6.37 -20.75
CA ALA A 1 3.75 6.68 -19.59
C ALA A 1 3.34 5.40 -18.83
N CYS A 2 2.66 4.43 -19.45
CA CYS A 2 2.17 3.21 -18.77
C CYS A 2 3.28 2.31 -18.16
N LEU A 3 4.48 2.31 -18.75
CA LEU A 3 5.62 1.53 -18.25
C LEU A 3 6.21 2.13 -16.97
N ALA A 4 6.21 3.47 -16.83
CA ALA A 4 6.70 4.16 -15.64
C ALA A 4 5.77 3.96 -14.42
N ILE A 5 4.45 3.85 -14.64
CA ILE A 5 3.47 3.52 -13.59
C ILE A 5 3.60 2.06 -13.12
N ASN A 6 3.97 1.13 -14.00
CA ASN A 6 4.25 -0.26 -13.61
C ASN A 6 5.54 -0.41 -12.79
N MET A 7 6.45 0.56 -12.89
CA MET A 7 7.78 0.51 -12.30
C MET A 7 7.88 1.22 -10.95
N ILE A 8 6.81 1.85 -10.46
CA ILE A 8 6.74 2.32 -9.08
C ILE A 8 6.25 1.12 -8.26
N PRO A 9 7.15 0.30 -7.68
CA PRO A 9 6.73 -0.64 -6.66
C PRO A 9 5.95 0.17 -5.63
N GLY A 10 4.69 -0.17 -5.38
CA GLY A 10 3.87 0.52 -4.39
C GLY A 10 4.55 0.48 -3.01
N PRO A 11 4.08 1.27 -2.03
CA PRO A 11 4.67 1.31 -0.69
C PRO A 11 4.78 -0.08 -0.04
N ASP A 12 3.82 -0.97 -0.35
CA ASP A 12 3.85 -2.39 0.05
C ASP A 12 5.04 -3.16 -0.53
N VAL A 13 5.28 -3.01 -1.84
CA VAL A 13 6.40 -3.65 -2.54
C VAL A 13 7.74 -3.07 -2.08
N ILE A 14 7.82 -1.76 -1.83
CA ILE A 14 9.01 -1.13 -1.24
C ILE A 14 9.29 -1.65 0.16
N TYR A 15 8.25 -1.89 0.98
CA TYR A 15 8.38 -2.48 2.31
C TYR A 15 8.90 -3.92 2.25
N ILE A 16 8.33 -4.75 1.38
CA ILE A 16 8.77 -6.14 1.18
C ILE A 16 10.22 -6.19 0.67
N VAL A 17 10.57 -5.37 -0.33
CA VAL A 17 11.93 -5.29 -0.88
C VAL A 17 12.91 -4.77 0.16
N SER A 18 12.58 -3.71 0.90
CA SER A 18 13.44 -3.17 1.97
C SER A 18 13.70 -4.20 3.07
N ASN A 19 12.69 -4.96 3.46
CA ASN A 19 12.82 -6.02 4.47
C ASN A 19 13.58 -7.25 3.94
N THR A 20 13.45 -7.55 2.64
CA THR A 20 14.21 -8.58 1.93
C THR A 20 15.68 -8.20 1.76
N MET A 21 15.97 -6.91 1.56
CA MET A 21 17.30 -6.37 1.28
C MET A 21 18.09 -6.06 2.57
N LYS A 22 17.40 -5.72 3.68
CA LYS A 22 18.01 -5.52 5.00
C LYS A 22 18.12 -6.81 5.83
N GLY A 23 17.23 -7.77 5.59
CA GLY A 23 17.23 -9.09 6.20
C GLY A 23 17.56 -10.17 5.17
N LYS A 24 17.15 -11.41 5.41
CA LYS A 24 17.23 -12.49 4.42
C LYS A 24 15.91 -12.57 3.67
N LEU A 25 15.87 -13.22 2.50
CA LEU A 25 14.63 -13.48 1.72
C LEU A 25 13.48 -14.03 2.57
N SER A 26 13.81 -14.79 3.61
CA SER A 26 12.87 -15.29 4.64
C SER A 26 12.15 -14.19 5.44
N ALA A 27 12.81 -13.08 5.77
CA ALA A 27 12.20 -11.95 6.46
C ALA A 27 11.18 -11.24 5.56
N GLY A 28 11.51 -11.06 4.28
CA GLY A 28 10.59 -10.55 3.26
C GLY A 28 9.34 -11.41 3.10
N LEU A 29 9.51 -12.73 3.03
CA LEU A 29 8.40 -13.68 2.90
C LEU A 29 7.44 -13.64 4.10
N LYS A 30 7.98 -13.54 5.32
CA LYS A 30 7.16 -13.40 6.54
C LYS A 30 6.39 -12.09 6.57
N ALA A 31 7.00 -10.99 6.12
CA ALA A 31 6.33 -9.71 6.00
C ALA A 31 5.20 -9.75 4.96
N ALA A 32 5.44 -10.34 3.78
CA ALA A 32 4.43 -10.49 2.74
C ALA A 32 3.25 -11.37 3.18
N LEU A 33 3.52 -12.47 3.88
CA LEU A 33 2.46 -13.34 4.45
C LEU A 33 1.65 -12.61 5.53
N GLY A 34 2.31 -11.87 6.41
CA GLY A 34 1.63 -11.06 7.44
C GLY A 34 0.75 -9.98 6.83
N LEU A 35 1.25 -9.29 5.79
CA LEU A 35 0.48 -8.31 5.03
C LEU A 35 -0.71 -8.97 4.34
N GLY A 36 -0.52 -10.09 3.64
CA GLY A 36 -1.58 -10.82 2.95
C GLY A 36 -2.70 -11.28 3.88
N ILE A 37 -2.34 -11.89 5.02
CA ILE A 37 -3.30 -12.33 6.04
C ILE A 37 -4.03 -11.13 6.65
N GLY A 38 -3.28 -10.08 7.01
CA GLY A 38 -3.85 -8.85 7.57
C GLY A 38 -4.84 -8.18 6.61
N TYR A 39 -4.49 -8.05 5.33
CA TYR A 39 -5.36 -7.53 4.29
C TYR A 39 -6.60 -8.40 4.09
N PHE A 40 -6.46 -9.72 4.15
CA PHE A 40 -7.59 -10.63 3.99
C PHE A 40 -8.61 -10.44 5.12
N PHE A 41 -8.15 -10.48 6.38
CA PHE A 41 -9.01 -10.25 7.54
C PHE A 41 -9.61 -8.84 7.56
N HIS A 42 -8.83 -7.81 7.20
CA HIS A 42 -9.31 -6.43 7.15
C HIS A 42 -10.37 -6.25 6.07
N THR A 43 -10.15 -6.80 4.87
CA THR A 43 -11.10 -6.76 3.76
C THR A 43 -12.37 -7.52 4.11
N LEU A 44 -12.27 -8.67 4.78
CA LEU A 44 -13.42 -9.44 5.23
C LEU A 44 -14.23 -8.66 6.28
N ALA A 45 -13.56 -8.09 7.29
CA ALA A 45 -14.19 -7.28 8.32
C ALA A 45 -14.86 -6.02 7.74
N ALA A 46 -14.19 -5.35 6.81
CA ALA A 46 -14.73 -4.20 6.09
C ALA A 46 -15.94 -4.61 5.24
N CYS A 47 -15.88 -5.73 4.51
CA CYS A 47 -16.97 -6.21 3.67
C CYS A 47 -18.18 -6.64 4.50
N LEU A 48 -17.96 -7.37 5.61
CA LEU A 48 -19.01 -7.78 6.54
C LEU A 48 -19.63 -6.57 7.25
N GLY A 49 -18.81 -5.65 7.75
CA GLY A 49 -19.28 -4.41 8.39
C GLY A 49 -20.01 -3.49 7.41
N LEU A 50 -19.52 -3.38 6.17
CA LEU A 50 -20.17 -2.62 5.10
C LEU A 50 -21.50 -3.27 4.70
N SER A 51 -21.56 -4.60 4.61
CA SER A 51 -22.80 -5.33 4.31
C SER A 51 -23.85 -5.12 5.40
N ALA A 52 -23.44 -5.11 6.68
CA ALA A 52 -24.31 -4.79 7.81
C ALA A 52 -24.83 -3.35 7.77
N ILE A 53 -23.97 -2.39 7.38
CA ILE A 53 -24.33 -0.98 7.19
C ILE A 53 -25.34 -0.81 6.05
N ILE A 54 -25.14 -1.49 4.92
CA ILE A 54 -26.04 -1.44 3.76
C ILE A 54 -27.42 -2.00 4.11
N LEU A 55 -27.48 -3.10 4.86
CA LEU A 55 -28.75 -3.69 5.30
C LEU A 55 -29.49 -2.82 6.32
N SER A 56 -28.76 -2.02 7.11
CA SER A 56 -29.32 -1.21 8.18
C SER A 56 -29.95 0.12 7.71
N SER A 57 -29.40 0.82 6.68
CA SER A 57 -30.01 2.07 6.20
C SER A 57 -29.43 2.65 4.89
N ALA A 58 -30.29 3.25 4.06
CA ALA A 58 -29.92 4.00 2.84
C ALA A 58 -29.06 5.26 3.12
N LEU A 59 -29.20 5.87 4.32
CA LEU A 59 -28.38 7.01 4.72
C LEU A 59 -26.94 6.60 5.03
N ALA A 60 -26.75 5.45 5.69
CA ALA A 60 -25.41 4.97 6.05
C ALA A 60 -24.60 4.56 4.81
N PHE A 61 -25.24 3.94 3.82
CA PHE A 61 -24.64 3.71 2.50
C PHE A 61 -24.21 5.01 1.81
N SER A 62 -25.03 6.07 1.91
CA SER A 62 -24.72 7.37 1.30
C SER A 62 -23.50 8.03 1.96
N VAL A 63 -23.38 7.96 3.29
CA VAL A 63 -22.21 8.47 4.02
C VAL A 63 -20.95 7.72 3.60
N VAL A 64 -20.97 6.39 3.57
CA VAL A 64 -19.81 5.59 3.15
C VAL A 64 -19.42 5.87 1.70
N LYS A 65 -20.40 6.05 0.80
CA LYS A 65 -20.15 6.40 -0.60
C LYS A 65 -19.36 7.72 -0.72
N TRP A 66 -19.76 8.74 0.03
CA TRP A 66 -19.06 10.03 0.03
C TRP A 66 -17.70 9.96 0.72
N LEU A 67 -17.59 9.18 1.79
CA LEU A 67 -16.35 9.00 2.54
C LEU A 67 -15.30 8.24 1.73
N GLY A 68 -15.72 7.19 1.01
CA GLY A 68 -14.87 6.45 0.07
C GLY A 68 -14.45 7.31 -1.13
N ALA A 69 -15.35 8.15 -1.66
CA ALA A 69 -15.02 9.11 -2.71
C ALA A 69 -13.98 10.14 -2.23
N ALA A 70 -14.15 10.71 -1.04
CA ALA A 70 -13.19 11.64 -0.44
C ALA A 70 -11.83 10.96 -0.19
N TYR A 71 -11.84 9.71 0.28
CA TYR A 71 -10.61 8.93 0.50
C TYR A 71 -9.85 8.64 -0.80
N LEU A 72 -10.55 8.31 -1.89
CA LEU A 72 -9.93 8.12 -3.21
C LEU A 72 -9.36 9.42 -3.77
N VAL A 73 -10.06 10.54 -3.59
CA VAL A 73 -9.54 11.86 -3.99
C VAL A 73 -8.26 12.19 -3.20
N TYR A 74 -8.27 11.98 -1.88
CA TYR A 74 -7.10 12.18 -1.04
C TYR A 74 -5.90 11.31 -1.46
N LEU A 75 -6.12 10.01 -1.67
CA LEU A 75 -5.10 9.09 -2.16
C LEU A 75 -4.59 9.48 -3.55
N GLY A 76 -5.48 9.87 -4.45
CA GLY A 76 -5.14 10.34 -5.79
C GLY A 76 -4.23 11.58 -5.74
N VAL A 77 -4.59 12.57 -4.93
CA VAL A 77 -3.80 13.80 -4.74
C VAL A 77 -2.46 13.50 -4.09
N GLN A 78 -2.44 12.67 -3.03
CA GLN A 78 -1.20 12.31 -2.33
C GLN A 78 -0.25 11.49 -3.22
N SER A 79 -0.79 10.59 -4.04
CA SER A 79 -0.02 9.82 -5.02
C SER A 79 0.61 10.74 -6.08
N LEU A 80 -0.18 11.68 -6.61
CA LEU A 80 0.29 12.67 -7.58
C LEU A 80 1.40 13.56 -6.99
N LEU A 81 1.21 14.05 -5.75
CA LEU A 81 2.18 14.91 -5.07
C LEU A 81 3.48 14.17 -4.68
N SER A 82 3.38 12.88 -4.37
CA SER A 82 4.54 12.04 -4.03
C SER A 82 5.36 11.68 -5.26
N MET A 83 4.72 11.41 -6.40
CA MET A 83 5.41 11.24 -7.70
C MET A 83 6.20 12.49 -8.09
N TRP A 84 5.65 13.68 -7.83
CA TRP A 84 6.29 14.94 -8.15
C TRP A 84 7.51 15.25 -7.27
N ARG A 85 7.66 14.60 -6.11
CA ARG A 85 8.75 14.87 -5.15
C ARG A 85 10.03 14.07 -5.36
N GLY A 86 10.07 13.09 -6.27
CA GLY A 86 11.31 12.54 -6.82
C GLY A 86 12.41 12.07 -5.82
N GLU A 87 12.09 11.76 -4.56
CA GLU A 87 13.10 11.36 -3.57
C GLU A 87 13.42 9.86 -3.64
N SER A 88 14.13 9.45 -4.69
CA SER A 88 14.86 8.19 -4.68
C SER A 88 16.21 8.39 -3.98
N LYS A 89 16.24 8.20 -2.66
CA LYS A 89 17.50 7.97 -1.96
C LYS A 89 18.10 6.67 -2.46
N ILE A 90 18.95 6.76 -3.47
CA ILE A 90 19.84 5.69 -3.88
C ILE A 90 20.75 5.41 -2.68
N VAL A 91 20.59 4.23 -2.09
CA VAL A 91 21.55 3.71 -1.11
C VAL A 91 22.79 3.35 -1.90
N GLU A 92 23.72 4.30 -2.00
CA GLU A 92 25.07 4.08 -2.52
C GLU A 92 25.78 3.10 -1.58
N ASN A 93 25.79 1.81 -1.94
CA ASN A 93 26.54 0.79 -1.22
C ASN A 93 28.03 0.98 -1.55
N LYS A 94 28.71 1.73 -0.69
CA LYS A 94 30.14 2.03 -0.78
C LYS A 94 31.00 0.96 -0.10
N ASN A 95 30.64 -0.32 -0.21
CA ASN A 95 31.30 -1.40 0.53
C ASN A 95 31.50 -2.68 -0.30
N VAL A 96 31.99 -2.53 -1.53
CA VAL A 96 32.48 -3.64 -2.37
C VAL A 96 33.90 -3.35 -2.92
N ASP A 97 34.60 -2.35 -2.35
CA ASP A 97 35.89 -1.87 -2.90
C ASP A 97 37.05 -1.92 -1.90
N ASN A 98 36.97 -2.71 -0.83
CA ASN A 98 38.07 -2.76 0.15
C ASN A 98 38.23 -4.08 0.91
N ASN A 99 39.18 -4.86 0.37
CA ASN A 99 39.98 -5.94 0.98
C ASN A 99 39.35 -7.35 1.03
#